data_AF-A0A1V4SAR6-F1
#
_entry.id   AF-A0A1V4SAR6-F1
#
_cell.length_a   1.000
_cell.length_b   1.000
_cell.length_c   1.000
_cell.angle_alpha   90.00
_cell.angle_beta   90.00
_cell.angle_gamma   90.00
#
_symmetry.space_group_name_H-M   'P 1'
#
loop_
_entity.id
_entity.type
_entity.pdbx_description
1 polymer ?
#
loop_
_entity_poly.entity_id
_entity_poly.type
_entity_poly.pdbx_seq_one_letter_code
_entity_poly.pdbx_strand_id
1 'polypeptide(L)'
;MNTEAHFLYDSLISVLREEIEVYRKLRDSLLNEGEVLSGSSVDELYESNSRKETCILKVRMVEDVRTKLVERIINALNLDGNALNTNRTLSTLMLHGDDSQKNDLEECRSALSSLLKDINELNNRNKMLLDSSLFYVRKSIDFLGQIISPAATYLNTGRLKTNNLNGKIVSKEG
;
A
#
# COMPACT_ATOMS: atom_id res chain seq x y z
N MET A 1 30.86 27.58 -9.58
CA MET A 1 30.20 26.31 -9.19
C MET A 1 30.25 25.37 -10.39
N ASN A 2 30.57 24.09 -10.17
CA ASN A 2 30.74 23.11 -11.26
C ASN A 2 29.44 22.96 -12.06
N THR A 3 29.47 23.27 -13.36
CA THR A 3 28.35 23.13 -14.30
C THR A 3 27.75 21.72 -14.27
N GLU A 4 28.59 20.72 -14.02
CA GLU A 4 28.20 19.31 -13.88
C GLU A 4 27.33 19.06 -12.64
N ALA A 5 27.64 19.68 -11.51
CA ALA A 5 26.83 19.56 -10.30
C ALA A 5 25.44 20.18 -10.52
N HIS A 6 25.38 21.38 -11.12
CA HIS A 6 24.10 22.05 -11.40
C HIS A 6 23.17 21.17 -12.26
N PHE A 7 23.69 20.54 -13.32
CA PHE A 7 22.91 19.64 -14.17
C PHE A 7 22.40 18.39 -13.44
N LEU A 8 23.21 17.84 -12.51
CA LEU A 8 22.79 16.70 -11.69
C LEU A 8 21.67 17.09 -10.70
N TYR A 9 21.71 18.29 -10.13
CA TYR A 9 20.65 18.81 -9.26
C TYR A 9 19.34 19.01 -10.03
N ASP A 10 19.38 19.60 -11.23
CA ASP A 10 18.18 19.79 -12.05
C ASP A 10 17.57 18.43 -12.47
N SER A 11 18.43 17.47 -12.79
CA SER A 11 18.01 16.09 -13.08
C SER A 11 17.35 15.43 -11.87
N LEU A 12 17.90 15.62 -10.66
CA LEU A 12 17.32 15.11 -9.42
C LEU A 12 15.94 15.74 -9.16
N ILE A 13 15.79 17.05 -9.33
CA ILE A 13 14.51 17.76 -9.16
C ILE A 13 13.47 17.22 -10.14
N SER A 14 13.85 16.97 -11.40
CA SER A 14 12.95 16.36 -12.39
C SER A 14 12.48 14.98 -11.94
N VAL A 15 13.39 14.13 -11.42
CA VAL A 15 13.04 12.79 -10.92
C VAL A 15 12.14 12.89 -9.68
N LEU A 16 12.39 13.82 -8.77
CA LEU A 16 11.53 14.05 -7.60
C LEU A 16 10.12 14.49 -8.00
N ARG A 17 9.99 15.33 -9.04
CA ARG A 17 8.68 15.71 -9.58
C ARG A 17 7.95 14.53 -10.23
N GLU A 18 8.66 13.67 -10.95
CA GLU A 18 8.10 12.42 -11.47
C GLU A 18 7.67 11.48 -10.33
N GLU A 19 8.47 11.38 -9.28
CA GLU A 19 8.17 10.61 -8.07
C GLU A 19 6.86 11.08 -7.43
N ILE A 20 6.68 12.40 -7.26
CA ILE A 20 5.44 13.01 -6.75
C ILE A 20 4.22 12.58 -7.59
N GLU A 21 4.33 12.60 -8.92
CA GLU A 21 3.23 12.20 -9.81
C GLU A 21 2.90 10.70 -9.71
N VAL A 22 3.91 9.85 -9.52
CA VAL A 22 3.69 8.42 -9.28
C VAL A 22 3.02 8.19 -7.92
N TYR A 23 3.45 8.89 -6.87
CA TYR A 23 2.81 8.83 -5.56
C TYR A 23 1.37 9.33 -5.56
N ARG A 24 1.06 10.39 -6.34
CA ARG A 24 -0.32 10.84 -6.55
C ARG A 24 -1.18 9.75 -7.17
N LYS A 25 -0.69 9.09 -8.23
CA LYS A 25 -1.42 7.96 -8.86
C LYS A 25 -1.62 6.79 -7.89
N LEU A 26 -0.64 6.51 -7.04
CA LEU A 26 -0.78 5.48 -6.00
C LEU A 26 -1.86 5.87 -4.97
N ARG A 27 -1.88 7.13 -4.53
CA ARG A 27 -2.92 7.67 -3.64
C ARG A 27 -4.31 7.52 -4.26
N ASP A 28 -4.47 7.88 -5.53
CA ASP A 28 -5.76 7.75 -6.24
C ASP A 28 -6.19 6.29 -6.35
N SER A 29 -5.24 5.37 -6.58
CA SER A 29 -5.51 3.93 -6.57
C SER A 29 -5.99 3.43 -5.21
N LEU A 30 -5.46 3.97 -4.10
CA LEU A 30 -5.89 3.61 -2.74
C LEU A 30 -7.27 4.20 -2.40
N LEU A 31 -7.59 5.41 -2.89
CA LEU A 31 -8.92 5.99 -2.76
C LEU A 31 -9.96 5.11 -3.47
N ASN A 32 -9.69 4.76 -4.74
CA ASN A 32 -10.55 3.87 -5.51
C ASN A 32 -10.70 2.49 -4.87
N GLU A 33 -9.63 1.95 -4.27
CA GLU A 33 -9.74 0.71 -3.50
C GLU A 33 -10.71 0.84 -2.33
N GLY A 34 -10.72 1.97 -1.62
CA GLY A 34 -11.69 2.19 -0.54
C GLY A 34 -13.14 2.18 -1.02
N GLU A 35 -13.41 2.74 -2.20
CA GLU A 35 -14.74 2.72 -2.83
C GLU A 35 -15.11 1.30 -3.29
N VAL A 36 -14.20 0.60 -3.96
CA VAL A 36 -14.40 -0.79 -4.39
C VAL A 36 -14.57 -1.72 -3.19
N LEU A 37 -13.91 -1.51 -2.06
CA LEU A 37 -14.14 -2.30 -0.85
C LEU A 37 -15.54 -2.08 -0.25
N SER A 38 -16.18 -0.95 -0.56
CA SER A 38 -17.55 -0.68 -0.16
C SER A 38 -18.60 -1.27 -1.13
N GLY A 39 -18.23 -1.46 -2.40
CA GLY A 39 -19.05 -2.16 -3.40
C GLY A 39 -18.68 -3.64 -3.44
N SER A 40 -19.61 -4.56 -3.14
CA SER A 40 -19.33 -6.00 -3.02
C SER A 40 -18.92 -6.75 -4.31
N SER A 41 -18.22 -6.11 -5.27
CA SER A 41 -17.77 -6.71 -6.53
C SER A 41 -16.35 -7.25 -6.41
N VAL A 42 -16.22 -8.58 -6.53
CA VAL A 42 -14.92 -9.27 -6.47
C VAL A 42 -14.05 -8.95 -7.68
N ASP A 43 -14.65 -8.76 -8.85
CA ASP A 43 -13.93 -8.46 -10.09
C ASP A 43 -13.28 -7.07 -10.05
N GLU A 44 -13.98 -6.08 -9.52
CA GLU A 44 -13.45 -4.72 -9.31
C GLU A 44 -12.30 -4.72 -8.31
N LEU A 45 -12.36 -5.58 -7.29
CA LEU A 45 -11.28 -5.73 -6.30
C LEU A 45 -10.00 -6.28 -6.94
N TYR A 46 -10.12 -7.29 -7.82
CA TYR A 46 -8.98 -7.82 -8.57
C TYR A 46 -8.35 -6.76 -9.47
N GLU A 47 -9.16 -5.98 -10.17
CA GLU A 47 -8.69 -4.92 -11.05
C GLU A 47 -7.98 -3.80 -10.24
N SER A 48 -8.55 -3.41 -9.11
CA SER A 48 -7.95 -2.45 -8.17
C SER A 48 -6.59 -2.95 -7.66
N ASN A 49 -6.49 -4.23 -7.28
CA ASN A 49 -5.23 -4.81 -6.83
C ASN A 49 -4.16 -4.82 -7.92
N SER A 50 -4.52 -5.13 -9.17
CA SER A 50 -3.60 -5.08 -10.31
C SER A 50 -3.07 -3.66 -10.59
N ARG A 51 -3.94 -2.64 -10.50
CA ARG A 51 -3.54 -1.22 -10.63
C ARG A 51 -2.57 -0.80 -9.52
N LYS A 52 -2.84 -1.23 -8.28
CA LYS A 52 -1.96 -0.95 -7.13
C LYS A 52 -0.58 -1.57 -7.31
N GLU A 53 -0.51 -2.85 -7.70
CA GLU A 53 0.75 -3.56 -7.93
C GLU A 53 1.59 -2.86 -9.01
N THR A 54 0.93 -2.42 -10.10
CA THR A 54 1.58 -1.65 -11.17
C THR A 54 2.14 -0.31 -10.65
N CYS A 55 1.41 0.38 -9.78
CA CYS A 55 1.88 1.63 -9.17
C CYS A 55 3.07 1.37 -8.23
N ILE A 56 3.04 0.32 -7.42
CA ILE A 56 4.14 -0.07 -6.53
C ILE A 56 5.43 -0.36 -7.31
N LEU A 57 5.33 -1.09 -8.43
CA LEU A 57 6.47 -1.35 -9.30
C LEU A 57 7.06 -0.04 -9.86
N LYS A 58 6.22 0.89 -10.29
CA LYS A 58 6.67 2.21 -10.78
C LYS A 58 7.35 3.02 -9.68
N VAL A 59 6.81 3.04 -8.45
CA VAL A 59 7.46 3.71 -7.31
C VAL A 59 8.86 3.15 -7.10
N ARG A 60 9.03 1.82 -7.07
CA ARG A 60 10.34 1.19 -6.91
C ARG A 60 11.33 1.57 -8.01
N MET A 61 10.88 1.65 -9.26
CA MET A 61 11.74 2.06 -10.37
C MET A 61 12.23 3.51 -10.22
N VAL A 62 11.33 4.43 -9.84
CA VAL A 62 11.70 5.84 -9.64
C VAL A 62 12.61 6.00 -8.43
N GLU A 63 12.38 5.25 -7.34
CA GLU A 63 13.27 5.23 -6.19
C GLU A 63 14.68 4.76 -6.53
N ASP A 64 14.83 3.74 -7.38
CA ASP A 64 16.13 3.24 -7.82
C ASP A 64 16.88 4.25 -8.71
N VAL A 65 16.15 5.01 -9.55
CA VAL A 65 16.75 6.12 -10.32
C VAL A 65 17.21 7.23 -9.38
N ARG A 66 16.39 7.58 -8.38
CA ARG A 66 16.73 8.60 -7.38
C ARG A 66 17.96 8.21 -6.57
N THR A 67 18.04 6.98 -6.05
CA THR A 67 19.21 6.52 -5.28
C THR A 67 20.49 6.59 -6.10
N LYS A 68 20.45 6.12 -7.36
CA LYS A 68 21.60 6.21 -8.28
C LYS A 68 22.02 7.64 -8.57
N LEU A 69 21.08 8.56 -8.76
CA LEU A 69 21.40 9.98 -8.97
C LEU A 69 22.01 10.62 -7.73
N VAL A 70 21.47 10.30 -6.55
CA VAL A 70 22.00 10.78 -5.28
C VAL A 70 23.43 10.28 -5.05
N GLU A 71 23.71 9.01 -5.32
CA GLU A 71 25.07 8.45 -5.26
C GLU A 71 26.02 9.18 -6.22
N ARG A 72 25.58 9.48 -7.45
CA ARG A 72 26.38 10.25 -8.41
C ARG A 72 26.69 11.66 -7.94
N ILE A 73 25.74 12.33 -7.29
CA ILE A 73 25.96 13.68 -6.73
C ILE A 73 26.94 13.63 -5.55
N ILE A 74 26.79 12.65 -4.65
CA ILE A 74 27.72 12.46 -3.53
C ILE A 74 29.15 12.25 -4.03
N ASN A 75 29.31 11.39 -5.05
CA ASN A 75 30.60 11.13 -5.68
C ASN A 75 31.17 12.39 -6.37
N ALA A 76 30.34 13.17 -7.06
CA ALA A 76 30.76 14.41 -7.71
C ALA A 76 31.16 15.51 -6.71
N LEU A 77 30.59 15.49 -5.50
CA LEU A 77 30.88 16.44 -4.42
C LEU A 77 31.97 15.96 -3.45
N ASN A 78 32.51 14.75 -3.63
CA ASN A 78 33.46 14.09 -2.71
C ASN A 78 32.98 14.09 -1.24
N LEU A 79 31.69 13.90 -1.01
CA LEU A 79 31.14 13.80 0.34
C LEU A 79 31.38 12.38 0.86
N ASP A 80 32.23 12.23 1.88
CA ASP A 80 32.59 10.91 2.45
C ASP A 80 31.34 10.09 2.80
N GLY A 81 31.35 8.82 2.36
CA GLY A 81 30.20 7.89 2.26
C GLY A 81 29.48 7.49 3.56
N ASN A 82 29.66 8.21 4.66
CA ASN A 82 28.94 7.99 5.93
C ASN A 82 27.56 8.67 5.98
N ALA A 83 27.14 9.39 4.93
CA ALA A 83 25.87 10.12 4.86
C ALA A 83 24.77 9.38 4.04
N LEU A 84 24.85 8.05 3.94
CA LEU A 84 23.93 7.16 3.19
C LEU A 84 22.53 7.01 3.79
N ASN A 85 22.09 7.96 4.63
CA ASN A 85 20.75 7.96 5.19
C ASN A 85 19.89 8.97 4.40
N THR A 86 18.95 8.48 3.61
CA THR A 86 18.22 9.21 2.54
C THR A 86 17.60 10.55 3.01
N ASN A 87 17.15 10.62 4.26
CA ASN A 87 16.62 11.86 4.88
C ASN A 87 17.70 12.90 5.21
N ARG A 88 18.90 12.44 5.57
CA ARG A 88 20.06 13.29 5.83
C ARG A 88 20.62 13.83 4.51
N THR A 89 20.54 13.03 3.43
CA THR A 89 21.13 13.35 2.13
C THR A 89 20.49 14.55 1.44
N LEU A 90 19.16 14.67 1.41
CA LEU A 90 18.50 15.86 0.84
C LEU A 90 18.83 17.14 1.62
N SER A 91 18.83 17.06 2.95
CA SER A 91 19.18 18.20 3.80
C SER A 91 20.64 18.64 3.62
N THR A 92 21.57 17.70 3.42
CA THR A 92 22.97 18.03 3.08
C THR A 92 23.13 18.53 1.65
N LEU A 93 22.35 18.03 0.69
CA LEU A 93 22.34 18.50 -0.69
C LEU A 93 21.84 19.95 -0.80
N MET A 94 20.86 20.34 0.03
CA MET A 94 20.37 21.71 0.12
C MET A 94 21.41 22.70 0.67
N LEU A 95 22.44 22.25 1.41
CA LEU A 95 23.50 23.14 1.87
C LEU A 95 24.47 23.55 0.74
N HIS A 96 24.55 22.74 -0.32
CA HIS A 96 25.50 22.92 -1.42
C HIS A 96 24.87 23.37 -2.75
N GLY A 97 23.54 23.32 -2.87
CA GLY A 97 22.82 23.79 -4.06
C GLY A 97 22.67 25.30 -4.14
N ASP A 98 22.26 25.81 -5.30
CA ASP A 98 21.87 27.21 -5.48
C ASP A 98 20.52 27.51 -4.81
N ASP A 99 20.25 28.78 -4.49
CA ASP A 99 19.05 29.17 -3.74
C ASP A 99 17.73 28.79 -4.47
N SER A 100 17.72 28.78 -5.81
CA SER A 100 16.58 28.28 -6.59
C SER A 100 16.37 26.77 -6.40
N GLN A 101 17.45 26.00 -6.49
CA GLN A 101 17.41 24.54 -6.37
C GLN A 101 17.03 24.09 -4.95
N LYS A 102 17.46 24.85 -3.92
CA LYS A 102 17.03 24.62 -2.53
C LYS A 102 15.53 24.77 -2.37
N ASN A 103 14.94 25.80 -2.96
CA ASN A 103 13.51 26.05 -2.87
C ASN A 103 12.71 24.93 -3.55
N ASP A 104 13.11 24.54 -4.77
CA ASP A 104 12.50 23.42 -5.51
C ASP A 104 12.60 22.09 -4.74
N LEU A 105 13.75 21.81 -4.11
CA LEU A 105 13.96 20.61 -3.30
C LEU A 105 13.09 20.59 -2.04
N GLU A 106 12.95 21.73 -1.34
CA GLU A 106 12.12 21.82 -0.14
C GLU A 106 10.63 21.71 -0.47
N GLU A 107 10.20 22.26 -1.61
CA GLU A 107 8.84 22.08 -2.12
C GLU A 107 8.57 20.60 -2.42
N CYS A 108 9.48 19.93 -3.15
CA CYS A 108 9.35 18.51 -3.45
C CYS A 108 9.32 17.65 -2.19
N ARG A 109 10.20 17.94 -1.22
CA ARG A 109 10.25 17.24 0.07
C ARG A 109 8.96 17.41 0.85
N SER A 110 8.42 18.63 0.90
CA SER A 110 7.17 18.93 1.59
C SER A 110 5.99 18.20 0.94
N ALA A 111 5.93 18.20 -0.40
CA ALA A 111 4.90 17.50 -1.16
C ALA A 111 4.98 15.97 -1.01
N LEU A 112 6.17 15.38 -1.01
CA LEU A 112 6.34 13.94 -0.76
C LEU A 112 5.97 13.57 0.68
N SER A 113 6.34 14.41 1.66
CA SER A 113 6.01 14.18 3.07
C SER A 113 4.50 14.21 3.32
N SER A 114 3.77 15.14 2.69
CA SER A 114 2.30 15.17 2.79
C SER A 114 1.67 13.97 2.08
N LEU A 115 2.12 13.64 0.86
CA LEU A 115 1.61 12.49 0.11
C LEU A 115 1.83 11.16 0.86
N LEU A 116 2.98 10.97 1.49
CA LEU A 116 3.26 9.76 2.27
C LEU A 116 2.37 9.64 3.50
N LYS A 117 2.05 10.76 4.17
CA LYS A 117 1.09 10.77 5.28
C LYS A 117 -0.29 10.37 4.79
N ASP A 118 -0.77 11.01 3.73
CA ASP A 118 -2.08 10.72 3.13
C ASP A 118 -2.20 9.24 2.71
N ILE A 119 -1.18 8.71 2.04
CA ILE A 119 -1.12 7.31 1.60
C ILE A 119 -1.17 6.36 2.81
N ASN A 120 -0.46 6.66 3.89
CA ASN A 120 -0.46 5.84 5.09
C ASN A 120 -1.85 5.86 5.79
N GLU A 121 -2.49 7.03 5.86
CA GLU A 121 -3.86 7.15 6.38
C GLU A 121 -4.86 6.35 5.55
N LEU A 122 -4.82 6.47 4.22
CA LEU A 122 -5.68 5.71 3.31
C LEU A 122 -5.46 4.21 3.42
N ASN A 123 -4.20 3.78 3.48
CA ASN A 123 -3.86 2.36 3.62
C ASN A 123 -4.37 1.79 4.96
N ASN A 124 -4.22 2.54 6.06
CA ASN A 124 -4.76 2.14 7.35
C ASN A 124 -6.28 2.04 7.34
N ARG A 125 -6.96 3.00 6.69
CA ARG A 125 -8.41 2.97 6.51
C ARG A 125 -8.87 1.75 5.70
N ASN A 126 -8.24 1.47 4.56
CA ASN A 126 -8.57 0.32 3.73
C ASN A 126 -8.33 -1.00 4.47
N LYS A 127 -7.25 -1.08 5.26
CA LYS A 127 -6.98 -2.24 6.13
C LYS A 127 -8.09 -2.45 7.17
N MET A 128 -8.58 -1.40 7.81
CA MET A 128 -9.70 -1.50 8.77
C MET A 128 -10.99 -1.98 8.11
N LEU A 129 -11.28 -1.55 6.87
CA LEU A 129 -12.44 -2.02 6.11
C LEU A 129 -12.33 -3.51 5.76
N LEU A 130 -11.14 -3.95 5.35
CA LEU A 130 -10.85 -5.37 5.07
C LEU A 130 -10.97 -6.24 6.33
N ASP A 131 -10.37 -5.82 7.44
CA ASP A 131 -10.43 -6.54 8.72
C ASP A 131 -11.88 -6.67 9.20
N SER A 132 -12.67 -5.60 9.07
CA SER A 132 -14.10 -5.60 9.41
C SER A 132 -14.89 -6.57 8.51
N SER A 133 -14.66 -6.52 7.20
CA SER A 133 -15.32 -7.40 6.23
C SER A 133 -15.02 -8.87 6.51
N LEU A 134 -13.75 -9.21 6.77
CA LEU A 134 -13.33 -10.56 7.14
C LEU A 134 -13.94 -11.01 8.47
N PHE A 135 -14.04 -10.11 9.45
CA PHE A 135 -14.69 -10.40 10.72
C PHE A 135 -16.16 -10.80 10.51
N TYR A 136 -16.92 -10.05 9.71
CA TYR A 136 -18.32 -10.38 9.41
C TYR A 136 -18.45 -11.69 8.65
N VAL A 137 -17.63 -11.94 7.62
CA VAL A 137 -17.65 -13.20 6.87
C VAL A 137 -17.39 -14.39 7.79
N ARG A 138 -16.39 -14.32 8.68
CA ARG A 138 -16.12 -15.37 9.67
C ARG A 138 -17.30 -15.60 10.60
N LYS A 139 -17.92 -14.53 11.12
CA LYS A 139 -19.11 -14.64 11.98
C LYS A 139 -20.30 -15.25 11.25
N SER A 140 -20.51 -14.93 9.98
CA SER A 140 -21.56 -15.55 9.16
C SER A 140 -21.30 -17.04 8.94
N ILE A 141 -20.04 -17.44 8.70
CA ILE A 141 -19.66 -18.85 8.58
C ILE A 141 -19.87 -19.58 9.92
N ASP A 142 -19.43 -19.01 11.04
CA ASP A 142 -19.64 -19.59 12.38
C ASP A 142 -21.14 -19.78 12.67
N PHE A 143 -21.95 -18.77 12.34
CA PHE A 143 -23.40 -18.80 12.51
C PHE A 143 -24.07 -19.89 11.66
N LEU A 144 -23.71 -19.98 10.37
CA LEU A 144 -24.19 -21.05 9.49
C LEU A 144 -23.75 -22.43 9.99
N GLY A 145 -22.53 -22.55 10.50
CA GLY A 145 -22.03 -23.77 11.12
C GLY A 145 -22.87 -24.21 12.32
N GLN A 146 -23.29 -23.28 13.17
CA GLN A 146 -24.19 -23.55 14.31
C GLN A 146 -25.59 -23.97 13.86
N ILE A 147 -26.10 -23.44 12.74
CA ILE A 147 -27.41 -23.84 12.19
C ILE A 147 -27.34 -25.24 11.57
N ILE A 148 -26.31 -25.51 10.75
CA ILE A 148 -26.14 -26.78 10.03
C ILE A 148 -25.82 -27.92 11.00
N SER A 149 -25.16 -27.61 12.13
CA SER A 149 -24.86 -28.57 13.18
C SER A 149 -25.53 -28.14 14.50
N PRO A 150 -26.85 -28.39 14.65
CA PRO A 150 -27.53 -28.05 15.89
C PRO A 150 -26.87 -28.76 17.06
N ALA A 151 -26.70 -28.05 18.17
CA ALA A 151 -26.22 -28.62 19.42
C ALA A 151 -27.06 -29.85 19.80
N ALA A 152 -26.38 -30.89 20.30
CA ALA A 152 -26.98 -32.14 20.77
C ALA A 152 -28.17 -31.86 21.69
N THR A 153 -29.39 -32.02 21.18
CA THR A 153 -30.60 -31.81 21.96
C THR A 153 -30.83 -33.01 22.87
N TYR A 154 -31.44 -32.80 24.04
CA TYR A 154 -31.83 -33.91 24.90
C TYR A 154 -32.92 -34.75 24.24
N LEU A 155 -32.75 -36.07 24.26
CA LEU A 155 -33.82 -37.01 23.96
C LEU A 155 -34.84 -37.00 25.12
N ASN A 156 -36.07 -37.45 24.84
CA ASN A 156 -37.13 -37.61 25.86
C ASN A 156 -36.75 -38.61 26.98
N THR A 157 -35.59 -39.27 26.86
CA THR A 157 -34.97 -40.16 27.85
C THR A 157 -33.93 -39.47 28.73
N GLY A 158 -33.71 -38.16 28.58
CA GLY A 158 -32.70 -37.39 29.32
C GLY A 158 -31.26 -37.60 28.83
N ARG A 159 -31.04 -38.37 27.75
CA ARG A 159 -29.71 -38.59 27.15
C ARG A 159 -29.43 -37.56 26.05
N LEU A 160 -28.17 -37.14 25.92
CA LEU A 160 -27.72 -36.26 24.83
C LEU A 160 -27.82 -37.00 23.49
N LYS A 161 -28.46 -36.38 22.48
CA LYS A 161 -28.48 -36.89 21.11
C LYS A 161 -27.10 -36.65 20.47
N THR A 162 -26.28 -37.69 20.36
CA THR A 162 -25.02 -37.62 19.63
C THR A 162 -25.33 -37.50 18.13
N ASN A 163 -25.13 -36.31 17.55
CA ASN A 163 -25.22 -36.11 16.11
C ASN A 163 -24.00 -36.77 15.44
N ASN A 164 -24.10 -38.06 15.14
CA ASN A 164 -23.28 -38.66 14.08
C ASN A 164 -23.79 -38.12 12.75
N LEU A 165 -22.92 -37.50 11.95
CA LEU A 165 -23.22 -37.03 10.60
C LEU A 165 -23.61 -38.21 9.68
N ASN A 166 -24.87 -38.64 9.75
CA ASN A 166 -25.44 -39.59 8.80
C ASN A 166 -26.17 -38.78 7.73
N GLY A 167 -25.42 -38.26 6.75
CA GLY A 167 -25.98 -37.67 5.54
C GLY A 167 -26.76 -38.73 4.76
N LYS A 168 -28.09 -38.63 4.75
CA LYS A 168 -28.97 -39.51 3.96
C LYS A 168 -29.15 -38.89 2.58
N ILE A 169 -28.35 -39.33 1.61
CA ILE A 169 -28.55 -39.00 0.19
C ILE A 169 -29.79 -39.78 -0.26
N VAL A 170 -30.85 -39.07 -0.66
CA VAL A 170 -32.06 -39.66 -1.24
C VAL A 170 -31.98 -39.46 -2.75
N SER A 171 -31.57 -40.51 -3.48
CA SER A 171 -31.80 -40.58 -4.92
C SER A 171 -33.27 -40.86 -5.17
N LYS A 172 -33.92 -39.98 -5.92
CA LYS A 172 -35.24 -40.24 -6.50
C LYS A 172 -34.99 -40.86 -7.88
N GLU A 173 -35.04 -42.19 -7.97
CA GLU A 173 -35.25 -42.83 -9.27
C GLU A 173 -36.72 -42.64 -9.65
N GLY A 174 -36.93 -42.13 -10.86
CA GLY A 174 -38.19 -42.02 -11.56
C GLY A 174 -37.96 -42.34 -13.01
#